data_AF-A0A955QTB8-F1
#
_entry.id   AF-A0A955QTB8-F1
#
_cell.length_a   1.000
_cell.length_b   1.000
_cell.length_c   1.000
_cell.angle_alpha   90.00
_cell.angle_beta   90.00
_cell.angle_gamma   90.00
#
_symmetry.space_group_name_H-M   'P 1'
#
loop_
_entity.id
_entity.type
_entity.pdbx_description
1 polymer ?
#
loop_
_entity_poly.entity_id
_entity_poly.type
_entity_poly.pdbx_seq_one_letter_code
_entity_poly.pdbx_strand_id
1 'polypeptide(L)'
;MSAYSHTQQAIRQIFRRLDYRALAPIYCDEGGEAFWQAHRQPCQRLGMHIARYLKSLLAPKGRSLYVGAGVAEIPPLLMEILELDREPMACNLRTHEVHVLNQACGDVALCFHSEDAQEVHGEFDHIWIVSVLNDPERFPELSALSYGRANPVHFDTRQFQLERETVLALTHNCLQKLTIPGLVTTSIEEIPWIANWCNGQNIPYSVGEEDHPTAIVQDPICFIRVG
;
A
#
# COMPACT_ATOMS: atom_id res chain seq x y z
N MET A 1 -31.47 12.29 -0.62
CA MET A 1 -30.46 11.26 -0.24
C MET A 1 -29.74 10.85 -1.50
N SER A 2 -28.45 11.21 -1.65
CA SER A 2 -27.66 10.79 -2.81
C SER A 2 -27.44 9.27 -2.71
N ALA A 3 -27.85 8.52 -3.73
CA ALA A 3 -27.57 7.10 -3.83
C ALA A 3 -26.05 6.93 -3.97
N TYR A 4 -25.44 6.15 -3.07
CA TYR A 4 -24.02 5.82 -3.15
C TYR A 4 -23.73 5.04 -4.44
N SER A 5 -22.55 5.24 -5.04
CA SER A 5 -22.13 4.40 -6.17
C SER A 5 -22.03 2.93 -5.75
N HIS A 6 -22.15 2.01 -6.71
CA HIS A 6 -22.02 0.57 -6.45
C HIS A 6 -20.72 0.24 -5.69
N THR A 7 -19.59 0.84 -6.09
CA THR A 7 -18.29 0.72 -5.41
C THR A 7 -18.33 1.22 -3.97
N GLN A 8 -18.92 2.38 -3.71
CA GLN A 8 -19.03 2.93 -2.35
C GLN A 8 -19.86 2.01 -1.44
N GLN A 9 -20.89 1.39 -1.99
CA GLN A 9 -21.70 0.41 -1.26
C GLN A 9 -20.91 -0.87 -0.97
N ALA A 10 -20.16 -1.40 -1.96
CA ALA A 10 -19.29 -2.56 -1.78
C ALA A 10 -18.22 -2.31 -0.70
N ILE A 11 -17.52 -1.17 -0.75
CA ILE A 11 -16.54 -0.77 0.27
C ILE A 11 -17.18 -0.77 1.66
N ARG A 12 -18.35 -0.13 1.82
CA ARG A 12 -19.06 -0.09 3.10
C ARG A 12 -19.45 -1.47 3.62
N GLN A 13 -19.87 -2.35 2.73
CA GLN A 13 -20.26 -3.71 3.09
C GLN A 13 -19.05 -4.53 3.55
N ILE A 14 -17.91 -4.44 2.85
CA ILE A 14 -16.68 -5.13 3.28
C ILE A 14 -16.23 -4.61 4.65
N PHE A 15 -16.15 -3.29 4.84
CA PHE A 15 -15.77 -2.72 6.14
C PHE A 15 -16.70 -3.18 7.28
N ARG A 16 -18.00 -3.33 7.02
CA ARG A 16 -18.93 -3.86 8.04
C ARG A 16 -18.69 -5.34 8.39
N ARG A 17 -18.10 -6.12 7.49
CA ARG A 17 -17.87 -7.57 7.64
C ARG A 17 -16.50 -7.90 8.19
N LEU A 18 -15.54 -6.98 8.15
CA LEU A 18 -14.19 -7.21 8.65
C LEU A 18 -14.24 -7.67 10.12
N ASP A 19 -13.55 -8.76 10.43
CA ASP A 19 -13.33 -9.20 11.80
C ASP A 19 -12.24 -8.34 12.46
N TYR A 20 -12.65 -7.19 12.98
CA TYR A 20 -11.76 -6.27 13.66
C TYR A 20 -11.11 -6.84 14.93
N ARG A 21 -11.69 -7.89 15.52
CA ARG A 21 -11.08 -8.57 16.66
C ARG A 21 -9.92 -9.43 16.21
N ALA A 22 -10.05 -10.11 15.07
CA ALA A 22 -8.95 -10.85 14.46
C ALA A 22 -7.86 -9.93 13.89
N LEU A 23 -8.23 -8.75 13.37
CA LEU A 23 -7.28 -7.75 12.87
C LEU A 23 -6.54 -6.98 13.97
N ALA A 24 -7.12 -6.86 15.16
CA ALA A 24 -6.54 -6.11 16.29
C ALA A 24 -5.05 -6.42 16.55
N PRO A 25 -4.63 -7.69 16.79
CA PRO A 25 -3.24 -8.00 17.08
C PRO A 25 -2.28 -7.83 15.90
N ILE A 26 -2.79 -7.61 14.68
CA ILE A 26 -1.98 -7.43 13.47
C ILE A 26 -1.57 -5.97 13.29
N TYR A 27 -2.42 -5.06 13.73
CA TYR A 27 -2.27 -3.61 13.49
C TYR A 27 -1.90 -2.83 14.75
N CYS A 28 -1.99 -3.47 15.93
CA CYS A 28 -1.80 -2.79 17.19
C CYS A 28 -1.37 -3.77 18.28
N ASP A 29 -0.18 -3.53 18.84
CA ASP A 29 0.35 -4.32 19.96
C ASP A 29 -0.46 -4.13 21.26
N GLU A 30 -1.11 -2.97 21.41
CA GLU A 30 -1.87 -2.61 22.61
C GLU A 30 -3.25 -2.00 22.28
N GLY A 31 -4.34 -2.61 22.76
CA GLY A 31 -5.66 -1.96 22.72
C GLY A 31 -6.34 -1.95 21.35
N GLY A 32 -6.22 -3.04 20.58
CA GLY A 32 -6.73 -3.12 19.21
C GLY A 32 -8.22 -2.82 19.00
N GLU A 33 -9.08 -2.94 20.03
CA GLU A 33 -10.47 -2.44 19.93
C GLU A 33 -10.51 -0.91 19.82
N ALA A 34 -9.81 -0.20 20.70
CA ALA A 34 -9.71 1.26 20.69
C ALA A 34 -9.06 1.74 19.39
N PHE A 35 -8.02 1.04 18.93
CA PHE A 35 -7.40 1.28 17.64
C PHE A 35 -8.44 1.25 16.51
N TRP A 36 -9.21 0.16 16.38
CA TRP A 36 -10.19 0.06 15.30
C TRP A 36 -11.39 1.00 15.48
N GLN A 37 -11.82 1.31 16.71
CA GLN A 37 -12.83 2.34 16.94
C GLN A 37 -12.40 3.70 16.38
N ALA A 38 -11.13 4.06 16.52
CA ALA A 38 -10.58 5.30 15.98
C ALA A 38 -10.37 5.24 14.46
N HIS A 39 -9.90 4.12 13.91
CA HIS A 39 -9.38 4.07 12.54
C HIS A 39 -10.34 3.52 11.47
N ARG A 40 -11.41 2.80 11.84
CA ARG A 40 -12.38 2.21 10.86
C ARG A 40 -12.95 3.22 9.87
N GLN A 41 -13.60 4.26 10.39
CA GLN A 41 -14.22 5.28 9.54
C GLN A 41 -13.18 6.13 8.79
N PRO A 42 -12.06 6.56 9.41
CA PRO A 42 -10.96 7.19 8.68
C PRO A 42 -10.43 6.33 7.53
N CYS A 43 -10.15 5.04 7.73
CA CYS A 43 -9.67 4.12 6.69
C CYS A 43 -10.62 4.11 5.50
N GLN A 44 -11.91 3.96 5.77
CA GLN A 44 -12.91 3.95 4.73
C GLN A 44 -12.98 5.31 3.99
N ARG A 45 -13.02 6.43 4.73
CA ARG A 45 -13.20 7.78 4.18
C ARG A 45 -11.98 8.23 3.36
N LEU A 46 -10.78 8.08 3.92
CA LEU A 46 -9.53 8.47 3.29
C LEU A 46 -9.19 7.53 2.13
N GLY A 47 -9.37 6.22 2.31
CA GLY A 47 -9.22 5.27 1.20
C GLY A 47 -10.16 5.58 0.02
N MET A 48 -11.43 5.94 0.28
CA MET A 48 -12.35 6.39 -0.79
C MET A 48 -11.94 7.73 -1.43
N HIS A 49 -11.14 8.55 -0.74
CA HIS A 49 -10.59 9.77 -1.32
C HIS A 49 -9.40 9.45 -2.23
N ILE A 50 -8.48 8.61 -1.75
CA ILE A 50 -7.34 8.11 -2.52
C ILE A 50 -7.82 7.38 -3.77
N ALA A 51 -8.81 6.49 -3.64
CA ALA A 51 -9.40 5.76 -4.76
C ALA A 51 -9.96 6.69 -5.85
N ARG A 52 -10.58 7.82 -5.48
CA ARG A 52 -11.10 8.79 -6.45
C ARG A 52 -9.98 9.52 -7.19
N TYR A 53 -8.91 9.88 -6.49
CA TYR A 53 -7.76 10.51 -7.12
C TYR A 53 -7.02 9.52 -8.03
N LEU A 54 -6.71 8.33 -7.53
CA LEU A 54 -6.07 7.25 -8.29
C LEU A 54 -6.87 6.90 -9.56
N LYS A 55 -8.21 6.87 -9.49
CA LYS A 55 -9.07 6.65 -10.66
C LYS A 55 -8.79 7.63 -11.81
N SER A 56 -8.44 8.88 -11.49
CA SER A 56 -8.15 9.89 -12.51
C SER A 56 -6.77 9.70 -13.17
N LEU A 57 -5.89 8.91 -12.55
CA LEU A 57 -4.53 8.66 -13.02
C LEU A 57 -4.40 7.36 -13.83
N LEU A 58 -5.21 6.34 -13.49
CA LEU A 58 -5.12 5.02 -14.10
C LEU A 58 -5.97 4.89 -15.36
N ALA A 59 -5.43 4.19 -16.35
CA ALA A 59 -6.19 3.73 -17.49
C ALA A 59 -7.07 2.51 -17.12
N PRO A 60 -8.25 2.34 -17.73
CA PRO A 60 -9.03 1.11 -17.62
C PRO A 60 -8.26 -0.11 -18.16
N LYS A 61 -8.63 -1.32 -17.71
CA LYS A 61 -8.10 -2.61 -18.21
C LYS A 61 -6.59 -2.83 -18.10
N GLY A 62 -5.95 -2.10 -17.20
CA GLY A 62 -4.57 -2.33 -16.82
C GLY A 62 -4.40 -3.30 -15.65
N ARG A 63 -3.15 -3.49 -15.25
CA ARG A 63 -2.75 -4.41 -14.17
C ARG A 63 -2.01 -3.66 -13.09
N SER A 64 -2.30 -4.01 -11.83
CA SER A 64 -1.65 -3.39 -10.68
C SER A 64 -1.01 -4.41 -9.75
N LEU A 65 0.15 -4.09 -9.21
CA LEU A 65 0.77 -4.87 -8.14
C LEU A 65 0.70 -4.06 -6.84
N TYR A 66 -0.04 -4.55 -5.86
CA TYR A 66 -0.07 -3.97 -4.51
C TYR A 66 0.86 -4.77 -3.60
N VAL A 67 1.93 -4.14 -3.16
CA VAL A 67 2.92 -4.66 -2.23
C VAL A 67 2.48 -4.33 -0.81
N GLY A 68 2.29 -5.35 0.04
CA GLY A 68 1.88 -5.15 1.44
C GLY A 68 0.43 -4.73 1.63
N ALA A 69 -0.47 -5.15 0.74
CA ALA A 69 -1.87 -4.72 0.74
C ALA A 69 -2.63 -5.16 2.02
N GLY A 70 -3.27 -4.21 2.70
CA GLY A 70 -4.06 -4.47 3.91
C GLY A 70 -5.47 -3.85 3.84
N VAL A 71 -5.99 -3.50 5.01
CA VAL A 71 -7.33 -2.90 5.16
C VAL A 71 -7.44 -1.55 4.46
N ALA A 72 -6.37 -0.75 4.47
CA ALA A 72 -6.35 0.59 3.88
C ALA A 72 -6.47 0.56 2.35
N GLU A 73 -6.06 -0.54 1.71
CA GLU A 73 -6.03 -0.72 0.26
C GLU A 73 -7.36 -1.25 -0.31
N ILE A 74 -8.32 -1.66 0.54
CA ILE A 74 -9.62 -2.16 0.08
C ILE A 74 -10.34 -1.13 -0.84
N PRO A 75 -10.43 0.17 -0.49
CA PRO A 75 -11.09 1.14 -1.36
C PRO A 75 -10.45 1.33 -2.76
N PRO A 76 -9.13 1.57 -2.91
CA PRO A 76 -8.53 1.68 -4.24
C PRO A 76 -8.61 0.36 -5.03
N LEU A 77 -8.41 -0.80 -4.40
CA LEU A 77 -8.56 -2.11 -5.05
C LEU A 77 -9.97 -2.33 -5.62
N LEU A 78 -11.02 -2.03 -4.84
CA LEU A 78 -12.40 -2.15 -5.32
C LEU A 78 -12.73 -1.16 -6.43
N MET A 79 -12.17 0.05 -6.38
CA MET A 79 -12.35 1.03 -7.46
C MET A 79 -11.73 0.53 -8.76
N GLU A 80 -10.51 -0.01 -8.70
CA GLU A 80 -9.84 -0.57 -9.88
C GLU A 80 -10.65 -1.71 -10.53
N ILE A 81 -11.15 -2.64 -9.72
CA ILE A 81 -11.94 -3.79 -10.21
C ILE A 81 -13.30 -3.32 -10.77
N LEU A 82 -14.07 -2.57 -9.98
CA LEU A 82 -15.48 -2.31 -10.29
C LEU A 82 -15.70 -1.14 -11.24
N GLU A 83 -14.76 -0.19 -11.31
CA GLU A 83 -14.92 1.04 -12.11
C GLU A 83 -13.97 1.14 -13.29
N LEU A 84 -12.82 0.44 -13.24
CA LEU A 84 -11.81 0.49 -14.29
C LEU A 84 -11.60 -0.85 -14.99
N ASP A 85 -12.28 -1.93 -14.58
CA ASP A 85 -12.14 -3.27 -15.16
C ASP A 85 -10.66 -3.72 -15.18
N ARG A 86 -9.93 -3.38 -14.12
CA ARG A 86 -8.50 -3.68 -13.95
C ARG A 86 -8.30 -4.99 -13.18
N GLU A 87 -7.10 -5.55 -13.30
CA GLU A 87 -6.69 -6.79 -12.64
C GLU A 87 -5.59 -6.50 -11.59
N PRO A 88 -5.94 -6.04 -10.38
CA PRO A 88 -4.96 -5.85 -9.32
C PRO A 88 -4.55 -7.19 -8.66
N MET A 89 -3.26 -7.34 -8.42
CA MET A 89 -2.65 -8.41 -7.63
C MET A 89 -2.30 -7.85 -6.24
N ALA A 90 -3.11 -8.18 -5.23
CA ALA A 90 -2.94 -7.68 -3.86
C ALA A 90 -2.13 -8.65 -2.99
N CYS A 91 -0.85 -8.39 -2.79
CA CYS A 91 0.06 -9.26 -2.05
C CYS A 91 0.29 -8.78 -0.62
N ASN A 92 0.30 -9.70 0.34
CA ASN A 92 0.64 -9.43 1.74
C ASN A 92 1.32 -10.67 2.33
N LEU A 93 2.41 -10.48 3.08
CA LEU A 93 3.15 -11.59 3.70
C LEU A 93 2.40 -12.22 4.88
N ARG A 94 1.44 -11.52 5.49
CA ARG A 94 0.73 -11.95 6.70
C ARG A 94 -0.46 -12.83 6.34
N THR A 95 -0.25 -14.15 6.29
CA THR A 95 -1.28 -15.15 5.94
C THR A 95 -2.58 -15.00 6.75
N HIS A 96 -2.47 -14.71 8.05
CA HIS A 96 -3.65 -14.54 8.90
C HIS A 96 -4.48 -13.31 8.50
N GLU A 97 -3.82 -12.20 8.17
CA GLU A 97 -4.50 -10.99 7.69
C GLU A 97 -5.21 -11.25 6.37
N VAL A 98 -4.52 -11.87 5.41
CA VAL A 98 -5.06 -12.26 4.11
C VAL A 98 -6.33 -13.11 4.27
N HIS A 99 -6.32 -14.06 5.22
CA HIS A 99 -7.49 -14.88 5.50
C HIS A 99 -8.69 -14.04 5.97
N VAL A 100 -8.49 -13.13 6.91
CA VAL A 100 -9.55 -12.26 7.44
C VAL A 100 -10.09 -11.32 6.36
N LEU A 101 -9.20 -10.73 5.54
CA LEU A 101 -9.57 -9.86 4.43
C LEU A 101 -10.41 -10.61 3.39
N ASN A 102 -9.98 -11.80 2.98
CA ASN A 102 -10.69 -12.60 1.97
C ASN A 102 -12.05 -13.09 2.47
N GLN A 103 -12.20 -13.42 3.76
CA GLN A 103 -13.51 -13.73 4.34
C GLN A 103 -14.48 -12.54 4.21
N ALA A 104 -14.03 -11.31 4.43
CA ALA A 104 -14.87 -10.12 4.29
C ALA A 104 -15.20 -9.79 2.81
N CYS A 105 -14.29 -10.14 1.89
CA CYS A 105 -14.43 -9.88 0.45
C CYS A 105 -15.28 -10.91 -0.31
N GLY A 106 -15.71 -12.02 0.30
CA GLY A 106 -16.23 -13.21 -0.40
C GLY A 106 -17.37 -13.05 -1.42
N ASP A 107 -18.08 -11.91 -1.46
CA ASP A 107 -19.11 -11.62 -2.46
C ASP A 107 -18.62 -10.72 -3.62
N VAL A 108 -17.34 -10.35 -3.63
CA VAL A 108 -16.74 -9.42 -4.57
C VAL A 108 -15.51 -10.07 -5.21
N ALA A 109 -15.19 -9.70 -6.44
CA ALA A 109 -14.04 -10.22 -7.18
C ALA A 109 -12.68 -9.68 -6.70
N LEU A 110 -12.53 -9.42 -5.39
CA LEU A 110 -11.30 -8.98 -4.75
C LEU A 110 -10.69 -10.13 -3.94
N CYS A 111 -9.45 -10.49 -4.27
CA CYS A 111 -8.67 -11.49 -3.55
C CYS A 111 -7.32 -10.92 -3.11
N PHE A 112 -6.98 -11.16 -1.86
CA PHE A 112 -5.64 -10.94 -1.31
C PHE A 112 -4.84 -12.24 -1.36
N HIS A 113 -3.55 -12.12 -1.64
CA HIS A 113 -2.62 -13.22 -1.83
C HIS A 113 -1.58 -13.21 -0.73
N SER A 114 -1.41 -14.35 -0.05
CA SER A 114 -0.39 -14.54 0.98
C SER A 114 0.98 -14.82 0.35
N GLU A 115 1.49 -13.88 -0.43
CA GLU A 115 2.65 -14.04 -1.30
C GLU A 115 3.62 -12.85 -1.12
N ASP A 116 4.92 -13.09 -1.34
CA ASP A 116 5.89 -12.01 -1.47
C ASP A 116 5.75 -11.39 -2.87
N ALA A 117 5.42 -10.09 -2.91
CA ALA A 117 5.28 -9.36 -4.16
C ALA A 117 6.57 -9.36 -5.01
N GLN A 118 7.74 -9.60 -4.39
CA GLN A 118 9.02 -9.76 -5.09
C GLN A 118 9.03 -10.97 -6.03
N GLU A 119 8.29 -12.03 -5.69
CA GLU A 119 8.27 -13.29 -6.45
C GLU A 119 7.15 -13.33 -7.51
N VAL A 120 6.22 -12.38 -7.47
CA VAL A 120 5.13 -12.28 -8.45
C VAL A 120 5.68 -12.02 -9.84
N HIS A 121 5.25 -12.81 -10.82
CA HIS A 121 5.65 -12.64 -12.23
C HIS A 121 4.66 -11.79 -13.04
N GLY A 122 5.18 -11.17 -14.09
CA GLY A 122 4.40 -10.40 -15.07
C GLY A 122 4.67 -8.90 -14.99
N GLU A 123 4.04 -8.17 -15.91
CA GLU A 123 4.19 -6.72 -16.04
C GLU A 123 2.94 -5.99 -15.51
N PHE A 124 3.16 -4.83 -14.90
CA PHE A 124 2.13 -4.01 -14.27
C PHE A 124 2.32 -2.55 -14.68
N ASP A 125 1.25 -1.88 -15.11
CA ASP A 125 1.29 -0.44 -15.44
C ASP A 125 1.12 0.45 -14.18
N HIS A 126 0.80 -0.15 -13.04
CA HIS A 126 0.75 0.52 -11.75
C HIS A 126 1.31 -0.36 -10.63
N ILE A 127 2.21 0.19 -9.82
CA ILE A 127 2.72 -0.46 -8.60
C ILE A 127 2.31 0.39 -7.39
N TRP A 128 1.69 -0.25 -6.40
CA TRP A 128 1.39 0.33 -5.10
C TRP A 128 2.36 -0.24 -4.07
N ILE A 129 3.14 0.63 -3.44
CA ILE A 129 4.09 0.29 -2.38
C ILE A 129 4.06 1.41 -1.35
N VAL A 130 3.19 1.29 -0.35
CA VAL A 130 2.92 2.33 0.65
C VAL A 130 3.20 1.78 2.03
N SER A 131 4.10 2.44 2.77
CA SER A 131 4.45 2.10 4.15
C SER A 131 4.99 0.67 4.31
N VAL A 132 5.74 0.20 3.30
CA VAL A 132 6.34 -1.14 3.25
C VAL A 132 7.85 -1.07 3.46
N LEU A 133 8.52 -0.16 2.77
CA LEU A 133 9.97 0.00 2.76
C LEU A 133 10.51 0.65 4.05
N ASN A 134 9.62 1.25 4.84
CA ASN A 134 9.88 1.88 6.12
C ASN A 134 9.08 1.24 7.28
N ASP A 135 8.56 0.02 7.09
CA ASP A 135 7.84 -0.75 8.11
C ASP A 135 8.71 -0.87 9.38
N PRO A 136 8.31 -0.28 10.52
CA PRO A 136 9.10 -0.29 11.75
C PRO A 136 9.24 -1.68 12.38
N GLU A 137 8.34 -2.62 12.10
CA GLU A 137 8.46 -4.00 12.60
C GLU A 137 9.55 -4.76 11.83
N ARG A 138 9.66 -4.51 10.53
CA ARG A 138 10.59 -5.22 9.64
C ARG A 138 11.95 -4.52 9.52
N PHE A 139 11.95 -3.20 9.54
CA PHE A 139 13.13 -2.35 9.31
C PHE A 139 13.25 -1.27 10.40
N PRO A 140 13.45 -1.66 11.68
CA PRO A 140 13.42 -0.73 12.81
C PRO A 140 14.43 0.43 12.69
N GLU A 141 15.67 0.17 12.28
CA GLU A 141 16.70 1.22 12.18
C GLU A 141 16.43 2.14 10.99
N LEU A 142 16.08 1.57 9.84
CA LEU A 142 15.73 2.33 8.64
C LEU A 142 14.48 3.19 8.87
N SER A 143 13.44 2.63 9.50
CA SER A 143 12.23 3.37 9.88
C SER A 143 12.57 4.52 10.82
N ALA A 144 13.38 4.27 11.87
CA ALA A 144 13.79 5.33 12.79
C ALA A 144 14.50 6.47 12.06
N LEU A 145 15.34 6.15 11.06
CA LEU A 145 16.03 7.16 10.25
C LEU A 145 15.06 7.94 9.35
N SER A 146 14.18 7.25 8.61
CA SER A 146 13.22 7.86 7.68
C SER A 146 12.28 8.84 8.39
N TYR A 147 11.87 8.54 9.61
CA TYR A 147 10.99 9.40 10.41
C TYR A 147 11.75 10.39 11.31
N GLY A 148 13.08 10.49 11.22
CA GLY A 148 13.87 11.40 12.05
C GLY A 148 13.85 11.07 13.55
N ARG A 149 13.58 9.82 13.91
CA ARG A 149 13.50 9.28 15.28
C ARG A 149 14.75 8.53 15.72
N ALA A 150 15.74 8.38 14.84
CA ALA A 150 16.99 7.68 15.13
C ALA A 150 17.75 8.30 16.32
N ASN A 151 18.07 7.47 17.31
CA ASN A 151 18.87 7.90 18.46
C ASN A 151 20.36 7.75 18.13
N PRO A 152 21.17 8.83 18.07
CA PRO A 152 22.56 8.76 17.66
C PRO A 152 23.46 7.91 18.58
N VAL A 153 23.02 7.60 19.80
CA VAL A 153 23.75 6.75 20.75
C VAL A 153 23.40 5.26 20.59
N HIS A 154 22.18 4.94 20.17
CA HIS A 154 21.68 3.57 20.11
C HIS A 154 21.44 3.05 18.69
N PHE A 155 21.55 3.90 17.67
CA PHE A 155 21.37 3.53 16.27
C PHE A 155 22.38 2.46 15.84
N ASP A 156 21.89 1.29 15.43
CA ASP A 156 22.74 0.21 14.97
C ASP A 156 23.03 0.35 13.47
N THR A 157 24.19 0.92 13.16
CA THR A 157 24.63 1.14 11.77
C THR A 157 24.82 -0.15 10.97
N ARG A 158 25.11 -1.29 11.63
CA ARG A 158 25.27 -2.58 10.94
C ARG A 158 23.91 -3.17 10.59
N GLN A 159 22.96 -3.09 11.52
CA GLN A 159 21.58 -3.50 11.26
C GLN A 159 20.95 -2.64 10.17
N PHE A 160 21.11 -1.31 10.24
CA PHE A 160 20.67 -0.40 9.18
C PHE A 160 21.23 -0.77 7.80
N GLN A 161 22.51 -1.16 7.72
CA GLN A 161 23.11 -1.57 6.45
C GLN A 161 22.40 -2.78 5.84
N LEU A 162 22.07 -3.79 6.64
CA LEU A 162 21.36 -5.00 6.21
C LEU A 162 19.91 -4.69 5.79
N GLU A 163 19.22 -3.84 6.55
CA GLU A 163 17.87 -3.38 6.22
C GLU A 163 17.86 -2.61 4.91
N ARG A 164 18.82 -1.70 4.71
CA ARG A 164 18.99 -0.94 3.47
C ARG A 164 19.21 -1.85 2.27
N GLU A 165 20.08 -2.86 2.38
CA GLU A 165 20.30 -3.84 1.30
C GLU A 165 19.03 -4.61 0.97
N THR A 166 18.28 -5.00 2.00
CA THR A 166 16.99 -5.70 1.84
C THR A 166 15.95 -4.81 1.13
N VAL A 167 15.83 -3.55 1.54
CA VAL A 167 14.89 -2.58 0.93
C VAL A 167 15.28 -2.24 -0.50
N LEU A 168 16.58 -2.13 -0.81
CA LEU A 168 17.06 -1.94 -2.18
C LEU A 168 16.68 -3.13 -3.07
N ALA A 169 16.87 -4.35 -2.58
CA ALA A 169 16.48 -5.56 -3.30
C ALA A 169 14.96 -5.63 -3.51
N LEU A 170 14.16 -5.36 -2.46
CA LEU A 170 12.70 -5.34 -2.54
C LEU A 170 12.22 -4.30 -3.55
N THR A 171 12.71 -3.07 -3.45
CA THR A 171 12.39 -1.98 -4.38
C THR A 171 12.71 -2.38 -5.81
N HIS A 172 13.91 -2.91 -6.06
CA HIS A 172 14.31 -3.36 -7.39
C HIS A 172 13.40 -4.47 -7.91
N ASN A 173 13.16 -5.49 -7.09
CA ASN A 173 12.40 -6.67 -7.46
C ASN A 173 10.94 -6.36 -7.76
N CYS A 174 10.35 -5.35 -7.11
CA CYS A 174 9.02 -4.86 -7.43
C CYS A 174 9.03 -3.95 -8.66
N LEU A 175 9.87 -2.92 -8.69
CA LEU A 175 9.83 -1.89 -9.74
C LEU A 175 10.29 -2.38 -11.12
N GLN A 176 11.13 -3.41 -11.20
CA GLN A 176 11.49 -4.01 -12.50
C GLN A 176 10.29 -4.59 -13.28
N LYS A 177 9.14 -4.77 -12.62
CA LYS A 177 7.89 -5.26 -13.22
C LYS A 177 7.02 -4.13 -13.76
N LEU A 178 7.41 -2.87 -13.55
CA LEU A 178 6.67 -1.71 -14.01
C LEU A 178 6.77 -1.58 -15.53
N THR A 179 5.64 -1.63 -16.23
CA THR A 179 5.56 -1.21 -17.63
C THR A 179 5.76 0.30 -17.70
N ILE A 180 6.65 0.74 -18.59
CA ILE A 180 6.99 2.16 -18.76
C ILE A 180 6.37 2.67 -20.08
N PRO A 181 5.60 3.78 -20.07
CA PRO A 181 5.31 4.63 -18.93
C PRO A 181 4.33 3.99 -17.93
N GLY A 182 4.54 4.23 -16.64
CA GLY A 182 3.79 3.62 -15.55
C GLY A 182 3.62 4.53 -14.33
N LEU A 183 2.81 4.09 -13.37
CA LEU A 183 2.53 4.81 -12.13
C LEU A 183 3.05 4.04 -10.90
N VAL A 184 3.69 4.74 -9.97
CA VAL A 184 4.00 4.22 -8.64
C VAL A 184 3.24 5.03 -7.60
N THR A 185 2.43 4.35 -6.78
CA THR A 185 1.79 4.95 -5.60
C THR A 185 2.60 4.57 -4.37
N THR A 186 3.08 5.54 -3.59
CA THR A 186 4.00 5.29 -2.46
C THR A 186 3.85 6.34 -1.36
N SER A 187 4.37 6.08 -0.15
CA SER A 187 4.40 7.13 0.88
C SER A 187 5.52 8.15 0.62
N ILE A 188 5.40 9.35 1.20
CA ILE A 188 6.41 10.41 1.03
C ILE A 188 7.79 9.94 1.48
N GLU A 189 7.86 9.22 2.59
CA GLU A 189 9.08 8.68 3.18
C GLU A 189 9.78 7.68 2.26
N GLU A 190 9.05 7.09 1.31
CA GLU A 190 9.52 6.06 0.40
C GLU A 190 9.96 6.60 -0.97
N ILE A 191 9.65 7.86 -1.29
CA ILE A 191 10.07 8.53 -2.54
C ILE A 191 11.57 8.34 -2.84
N PRO A 192 12.50 8.49 -1.87
CA PRO A 192 13.93 8.34 -2.16
C PRO A 192 14.30 6.97 -2.73
N TRP A 193 13.60 5.90 -2.37
CA TRP A 193 13.85 4.55 -2.89
C TRP A 193 13.44 4.43 -4.36
N ILE A 194 12.26 4.94 -4.70
CA ILE A 194 11.75 4.96 -6.08
C ILE A 194 12.63 5.85 -6.96
N ALA A 195 13.00 7.03 -6.46
CA ALA A 195 13.91 7.96 -7.13
C ALA A 195 15.29 7.33 -7.36
N ASN A 196 15.87 6.67 -6.36
CA ASN A 196 17.16 5.99 -6.48
C ASN A 196 17.11 4.88 -7.55
N TRP A 197 16.03 4.10 -7.60
CA TRP A 197 15.85 3.09 -8.63
C TRP A 197 15.75 3.70 -10.04
N CYS A 198 14.93 4.74 -10.23
CA CYS A 198 14.79 5.42 -11.52
C CYS A 198 16.12 6.02 -11.99
N ASN A 199 16.84 6.69 -11.10
CA ASN A 199 18.16 7.28 -11.39
C ASN A 199 19.18 6.21 -11.79
N GLY A 200 19.20 5.06 -11.09
CA GLY A 200 20.10 3.95 -11.43
C GLY A 200 19.84 3.33 -12.81
N GLN A 201 18.61 3.46 -13.33
CA GLN A 201 18.20 2.95 -14.64
C GLN A 201 18.17 4.04 -15.73
N ASN A 202 18.49 5.30 -15.40
CA ASN A 202 18.32 6.47 -16.28
C ASN A 202 16.88 6.63 -16.81
N ILE A 203 15.87 6.33 -15.99
CA ILE A 203 14.46 6.49 -16.34
C ILE A 203 13.96 7.83 -15.79
N PRO A 204 13.35 8.71 -16.60
CA PRO A 204 12.76 9.95 -16.10
C PRO A 204 11.57 9.64 -15.19
N TYR A 205 11.39 10.46 -14.17
CA TYR A 205 10.23 10.37 -13.28
C TYR A 205 9.77 11.75 -12.83
N SER A 206 8.51 11.84 -12.43
CA SER A 206 7.92 13.05 -11.83
C SER A 206 7.08 12.66 -10.62
N VAL A 207 7.36 13.31 -9.50
CA VAL A 207 6.59 13.16 -8.25
C VAL A 207 5.43 14.15 -8.31
N GLY A 208 4.21 13.67 -8.05
CA GLY A 208 3.03 14.52 -7.94
C GLY A 208 3.15 15.55 -6.82
N GLU A 209 2.54 16.72 -7.01
CA GLU A 209 2.58 17.82 -6.04
C GLU A 209 1.62 17.62 -4.86
N GLU A 210 0.56 16.81 -5.05
CA GLU A 210 -0.44 16.52 -4.03
C GLU A 210 -0.05 15.29 -3.21
N ASP A 211 -0.17 15.40 -1.89
CA ASP A 211 -0.13 14.28 -0.96
C ASP A 211 -1.53 13.97 -0.40
N HIS A 212 -1.74 12.73 0.02
CA HIS A 212 -3.02 12.28 0.53
C HIS A 212 -2.86 11.53 1.84
N PRO A 213 -3.52 11.96 2.93
CA PRO A 213 -3.36 11.32 4.23
C PRO A 213 -3.93 9.91 4.24
N THR A 214 -3.24 9.01 4.93
CA THR A 214 -3.73 7.66 5.24
C THR A 214 -4.29 7.60 6.66
N ALA A 215 -4.97 6.50 6.96
CA ALA A 215 -5.70 6.36 8.21
C ALA A 215 -5.02 5.48 9.26
N ILE A 216 -4.08 4.62 8.88
CA ILE A 216 -3.48 3.62 9.78
C ILE A 216 -2.20 4.19 10.39
N VAL A 217 -1.20 4.44 9.56
CA VAL A 217 0.10 5.00 9.97
C VAL A 217 0.21 6.51 9.74
N GLN A 218 -0.77 7.09 9.03
CA GLN A 218 -0.85 8.52 8.68
C GLN A 218 0.26 9.04 7.76
N ASP A 219 1.13 8.16 7.28
CA ASP A 219 2.03 8.43 6.15
C ASP A 219 1.22 8.97 4.97
N PRO A 220 1.52 10.18 4.47
CA PRO A 220 0.88 10.69 3.28
C PRO A 220 1.33 9.91 2.04
N ILE A 221 0.38 9.58 1.17
CA ILE A 221 0.61 8.93 -0.12
C ILE A 221 0.83 9.99 -1.19
N CYS A 222 1.79 9.74 -2.07
CA CYS A 222 2.00 10.47 -3.31
C CYS A 222 1.99 9.52 -4.52
N PHE A 223 1.99 10.10 -5.71
CA PHE A 223 1.96 9.39 -6.98
C PHE A 223 3.15 9.81 -7.84
N ILE A 224 3.94 8.85 -8.31
CA ILE A 224 5.13 9.07 -9.13
C ILE A 224 4.86 8.51 -10.52
N ARG A 225 4.93 9.36 -11.54
CA ARG A 225 4.93 8.91 -12.95
C ARG A 225 6.35 8.56 -13.34
N VAL A 226 6.52 7.40 -13.96
CA VAL A 226 7.81 6.86 -14.39
C VAL A 226 7.76 6.61 -15.90
N GLY A 227 8.75 7.15 -16.64
CA GLY A 227 8.73 7.23 -18.10
C GLY A 227 7.83 8.32 -18.67
#